data_AF-A0A0L0DEY7-F1
#
_entry.id   AF-A0A0L0DEY7-F1
#
_cell.length_a   1.000
_cell.length_b   1.000
_cell.length_c   1.000
_cell.angle_alpha   90.00
_cell.angle_beta   90.00
_cell.angle_gamma   90.00
#
_symmetry.space_group_name_H-M   'P 1'
#
loop_
_entity.id
_entity.type
_entity.pdbx_description
1 polymer ?
#
loop_
_entity_poly.entity_id
_entity_poly.type
_entity_poly.pdbx_seq_one_letter_code
_entity_poly.pdbx_strand_id
1 'polypeptide(L)'
;MAEPKADAAVEDPVAYPPHPEPEAVPQPHMLENIEGVLPAVDAALGVKHPPSIEYILVRPFSALRIPGTDIGISYNNYGHSAVRYTLEDGTQKVMNIAGSSGLVSFFTPEEYIFGTNSPQGGITHRDMVSVRVENIPPEAVRAMDEYYQELASQNEKGLAKFNIILGPILNALRFILPRNSLAVRGNCAYWTSSGLEKAGIVTGRSMWPKSIFIDILENAEHTAAASHDNVHVVSYRRDRAATRSYGIDAQPISGVAPFQPIRSFFYFNLESFAHAIVSVPLGSATPEVQLTDDDDRAKPSTLRNVVNSRPVAIASVISSLILIRYALRRLRF
;
A
#
# COMPACT_ATOMS: atom_id res chain seq x y z
N MET A 1 -57.11 67.86 -9.41
CA MET A 1 -57.61 67.23 -8.17
C MET A 1 -56.71 66.06 -7.88
N ALA A 2 -56.07 66.08 -6.71
CA ALA A 2 -55.07 65.09 -6.32
C ALA A 2 -55.77 63.84 -5.76
N GLU A 3 -55.43 62.67 -6.31
CA GLU A 3 -55.72 61.36 -5.73
C GLU A 3 -54.44 60.80 -5.08
N PRO A 4 -54.54 60.13 -3.92
CA PRO A 4 -53.38 59.60 -3.21
C PRO A 4 -52.89 58.30 -3.86
N LYS A 5 -51.58 58.20 -4.07
CA LYS A 5 -50.92 56.94 -4.42
C LYS A 5 -50.90 56.04 -3.19
N ALA A 6 -51.36 54.80 -3.35
CA ALA A 6 -51.25 53.75 -2.36
C ALA A 6 -49.77 53.39 -2.12
N ASP A 7 -49.37 53.40 -0.85
CA ASP A 7 -48.08 52.91 -0.37
C ASP A 7 -47.99 51.39 -0.59
N ALA A 8 -46.96 50.97 -1.32
CA ALA A 8 -46.53 49.58 -1.31
C ALA A 8 -45.69 49.36 -0.06
N ALA A 9 -46.15 48.48 0.82
CA ALA A 9 -45.38 48.01 1.98
C ALA A 9 -44.08 47.36 1.49
N VAL A 10 -42.95 47.93 1.91
CA VAL A 10 -41.63 47.30 1.77
C VAL A 10 -41.53 46.28 2.90
N GLU A 11 -41.58 45.00 2.57
CA GLU A 11 -41.25 43.94 3.53
C GLU A 11 -39.76 44.04 3.89
N ASP A 12 -39.46 44.05 5.19
CA ASP A 12 -38.09 44.03 5.71
C ASP A 12 -37.33 42.79 5.19
N PRO A 13 -36.05 42.93 4.79
CA PRO A 13 -35.26 41.79 4.37
C PRO A 13 -35.07 40.82 5.53
N VAL A 14 -35.57 39.59 5.35
CA VAL A 14 -35.37 38.47 6.28
C VAL A 14 -33.87 38.30 6.49
N ALA A 15 -33.40 38.59 7.70
CA ALA A 15 -32.02 38.36 8.10
C ALA A 15 -31.73 36.86 8.05
N TYR A 16 -30.90 36.45 7.09
CA TYR A 16 -30.37 35.10 7.08
C TYR A 16 -29.51 34.90 8.33
N PRO A 17 -29.66 33.77 9.05
CA PRO A 17 -28.75 33.47 10.15
C PRO A 17 -27.31 33.47 9.62
N PRO A 18 -26.34 33.99 10.39
CA PRO A 18 -24.94 33.97 9.97
C PRO A 18 -24.56 32.52 9.63
N HIS A 19 -23.92 32.34 8.48
CA HIS A 19 -23.30 31.07 8.15
C HIS A 19 -22.41 30.66 9.33
N PRO A 20 -22.50 29.41 9.82
CA PRO A 20 -21.55 28.94 10.81
C PRO A 20 -20.15 29.20 10.27
N GLU A 21 -19.30 29.81 11.10
CA GLU A 21 -17.88 29.96 10.79
C GLU A 21 -17.35 28.60 10.35
N PRO A 22 -16.51 28.53 9.29
CA PRO A 22 -15.91 27.27 8.89
C PRO A 22 -15.20 26.69 10.12
N GLU A 23 -15.63 25.50 10.55
CA GLU A 23 -14.98 24.76 11.62
C GLU A 23 -13.47 24.78 11.34
N ALA A 24 -12.69 25.22 12.32
CA ALA A 24 -11.25 25.30 12.21
C ALA A 24 -10.73 23.96 11.67
N VAL A 25 -10.00 24.01 10.55
CA VAL A 25 -9.35 22.83 9.98
C VAL A 25 -8.55 22.19 11.12
N PRO A 26 -8.84 20.93 11.51
CA PRO A 26 -8.10 20.29 12.59
C PRO A 26 -6.62 20.34 12.26
N GLN A 27 -5.81 20.92 13.16
CA GLN A 27 -4.35 20.89 13.03
C GLN A 27 -3.93 19.43 12.81
N PRO A 28 -3.04 19.13 11.85
CA PRO A 28 -2.54 17.78 11.67
C PRO A 28 -1.94 17.30 13.00
N HIS A 29 -2.30 16.10 13.44
CA HIS A 29 -1.56 15.47 14.53
C HIS A 29 -0.13 15.28 14.03
N MET A 30 0.80 16.04 14.64
CA MET A 30 2.20 16.03 14.28
C MET A 30 2.89 14.99 15.15
N LEU A 31 3.45 13.97 14.51
CA LEU A 31 4.24 12.97 15.20
C LEU A 31 5.57 13.57 15.66
N GLU A 32 5.97 13.23 16.87
CA GLU A 32 7.23 13.64 17.47
C GLU A 32 8.27 12.51 17.37
N ASN A 33 9.55 12.90 17.32
CA ASN A 33 10.70 11.97 17.34
C ASN A 33 10.69 10.89 16.23
N ILE A 34 10.15 11.21 15.06
CA ILE A 34 10.03 10.25 13.94
C ILE A 34 11.39 9.72 13.44
N GLU A 35 12.45 10.52 13.56
CA GLU A 35 13.82 10.17 13.15
C GLU A 35 14.39 9.01 13.97
N GLY A 36 13.96 8.85 15.23
CA GLY A 36 14.42 7.77 16.12
C GLY A 36 13.69 6.44 15.93
N VAL A 37 12.56 6.43 15.21
CA VAL A 37 11.66 5.26 15.16
C VAL A 37 12.27 4.11 14.35
N LEU A 38 12.77 4.38 13.14
CA LEU A 38 13.35 3.32 12.30
C LEU A 38 14.64 2.72 12.90
N PRO A 39 15.57 3.51 13.48
CA PRO A 39 16.67 2.97 14.27
C PRO A 39 16.20 2.13 15.48
N ALA A 40 15.10 2.51 16.14
CA ALA A 40 14.53 1.71 17.23
C ALA A 40 13.96 0.37 16.73
N VAL A 41 13.37 0.34 15.51
CA VAL A 41 12.97 -0.92 14.85
C VAL A 41 14.19 -1.78 14.57
N ASP A 42 15.26 -1.21 14.02
CA ASP A 42 16.51 -1.93 13.76
C ASP A 42 17.07 -2.56 15.05
N ALA A 43 17.18 -1.76 16.11
CA ALA A 43 17.65 -2.22 17.42
C ALA A 43 16.75 -3.31 18.02
N ALA A 44 15.43 -3.17 17.92
CA ALA A 44 14.48 -4.15 18.41
C ALA A 44 14.62 -5.49 17.67
N LEU A 45 14.80 -5.46 16.35
CA LEU A 45 15.04 -6.66 15.54
C LEU A 45 16.46 -7.26 15.72
N GLY A 46 17.32 -6.63 16.53
CA GLY A 46 18.69 -7.09 16.76
C GLY A 46 19.64 -6.80 15.59
N VAL A 47 19.26 -5.93 14.66
CA VAL A 47 20.10 -5.52 13.53
C VAL A 47 20.76 -4.16 13.81
N LYS A 48 21.97 -3.98 13.27
CA LYS A 48 22.81 -2.77 13.53
C LYS A 48 22.78 -1.75 12.41
N HIS A 49 22.12 -2.08 11.33
CA HIS A 49 22.01 -1.26 10.13
C HIS A 49 20.56 -1.32 9.65
N PRO A 50 20.15 -0.33 8.85
CA PRO A 50 18.87 -0.40 8.17
C PRO A 50 18.81 -1.61 7.21
N PRO A 51 17.62 -2.02 6.76
CA PRO A 51 17.52 -3.15 5.86
C PRO A 51 18.07 -2.76 4.49
N SER A 52 18.63 -3.73 3.77
CA SER A 52 19.04 -3.51 2.39
C SER A 52 17.83 -3.14 1.52
N ILE A 53 16.71 -3.86 1.70
CA ILE A 53 15.42 -3.61 1.04
C ILE A 53 14.28 -3.83 2.02
N GLU A 54 13.27 -2.96 2.01
CA GLU A 54 12.01 -3.11 2.71
C GLU A 54 10.86 -2.88 1.72
N TYR A 55 10.12 -3.94 1.42
CA TYR A 55 8.88 -3.85 0.64
C TYR A 55 7.74 -3.40 1.55
N ILE A 56 7.08 -2.29 1.23
CA ILE A 56 6.02 -1.69 2.03
C ILE A 56 4.68 -1.92 1.35
N LEU A 57 3.81 -2.68 2.02
CA LEU A 57 2.39 -2.81 1.65
C LEU A 57 1.57 -1.80 2.46
N VAL A 58 1.12 -0.74 1.79
CA VAL A 58 0.15 0.19 2.38
C VAL A 58 -1.24 -0.43 2.23
N ARG A 59 -1.92 -0.66 3.36
CA ARG A 59 -3.23 -1.31 3.37
C ARG A 59 -4.28 -0.43 2.68
N PRO A 60 -5.36 -1.00 2.13
CA PRO A 60 -6.48 -0.21 1.61
C PRO A 60 -7.03 0.78 2.65
N PHE A 61 -7.71 1.82 2.20
CA PHE A 61 -8.55 2.63 3.08
C PHE A 61 -10.01 2.27 2.86
N SER A 62 -10.78 2.31 3.94
CA SER A 62 -12.21 2.10 3.90
C SER A 62 -12.91 3.37 3.40
N ALA A 63 -13.72 3.24 2.36
CA ALA A 63 -14.58 4.31 1.85
C ALA A 63 -15.95 4.32 2.53
N LEU A 64 -16.48 3.13 2.85
CA LEU A 64 -17.78 2.94 3.50
C LEU A 64 -17.65 1.91 4.63
N ARG A 65 -18.46 2.06 5.68
CA ARG A 65 -18.53 1.10 6.80
C ARG A 65 -19.79 0.25 6.61
N ILE A 66 -19.66 -1.06 6.80
CA ILE A 66 -20.82 -1.95 6.83
C ILE A 66 -21.60 -1.66 8.12
N PRO A 67 -22.90 -1.31 8.04
CA PRO A 67 -23.70 -0.95 9.22
C PRO A 67 -23.64 -2.01 10.32
N GLY A 68 -23.43 -1.56 11.57
CA GLY A 68 -23.35 -2.44 12.74
C GLY A 68 -22.03 -3.22 12.90
N THR A 69 -21.00 -2.90 12.11
CA THR A 69 -19.69 -3.57 12.18
C THR A 69 -18.55 -2.56 12.04
N ASP A 70 -17.33 -2.96 12.39
CA ASP A 70 -16.12 -2.18 12.11
C ASP A 70 -15.51 -2.48 10.73
N ILE A 71 -16.20 -3.24 9.88
CA ILE A 71 -15.69 -3.65 8.57
C ILE A 71 -15.92 -2.54 7.54
N GLY A 72 -14.90 -2.26 6.75
CA GLY A 72 -14.92 -1.25 5.71
C GLY A 72 -14.78 -1.80 4.29
N ILE A 73 -15.51 -1.18 3.36
CA ILE A 73 -15.45 -1.44 1.92
C ILE A 73 -14.53 -0.40 1.29
N SER A 74 -13.55 -0.84 0.52
CA SER A 74 -12.57 0.03 -0.15
C SER A 74 -12.86 0.14 -1.64
N TYR A 75 -12.55 1.28 -2.26
CA TYR A 75 -12.55 1.39 -3.74
C TYR A 75 -11.46 0.52 -4.37
N ASN A 76 -10.30 0.42 -3.70
CA ASN A 76 -9.22 -0.48 -4.05
C ASN A 76 -8.94 -1.44 -2.88
N ASN A 77 -9.45 -2.67 -2.96
CA ASN A 77 -9.28 -3.68 -1.91
C ASN A 77 -7.88 -4.34 -1.87
N TYR A 78 -6.93 -3.93 -2.71
CA TYR A 78 -5.61 -4.57 -2.81
C TYR A 78 -4.49 -3.75 -2.16
N GLY A 79 -4.72 -2.48 -1.88
CA GLY A 79 -3.75 -1.59 -1.25
C GLY A 79 -2.78 -0.98 -2.25
N HIS A 80 -1.59 -0.63 -1.77
CA HIS A 80 -0.55 0.06 -2.52
C HIS A 80 0.85 -0.48 -2.17
N SER A 81 1.82 -0.24 -3.06
CA SER A 81 3.19 -0.76 -2.94
C SER A 81 4.22 0.35 -3.03
N ALA A 82 5.20 0.28 -2.14
CA ALA A 82 6.41 1.08 -2.16
C ALA A 82 7.62 0.21 -1.74
N VAL A 83 8.83 0.72 -1.99
CA VAL A 83 10.08 0.03 -1.61
C VAL A 83 11.00 1.04 -0.95
N ARG A 84 11.38 0.78 0.29
CA ARG A 84 12.52 1.42 0.94
C ARG A 84 13.77 0.60 0.65
N TYR A 85 14.91 1.24 0.42
CA TYR A 85 16.19 0.54 0.25
C TYR A 85 17.36 1.43 0.64
N THR A 86 18.49 0.78 0.94
CA THR A 86 19.73 1.42 1.40
C THR A 86 20.83 1.21 0.38
N LEU A 87 21.37 2.30 -0.15
CA LEU A 87 22.50 2.28 -1.09
C LEU A 87 23.83 1.98 -0.38
N GLU A 88 24.86 1.69 -1.17
CA GLU A 88 26.22 1.40 -0.67
C GLU A 88 26.83 2.52 0.18
N ASP A 89 26.45 3.77 -0.09
CA ASP A 89 26.89 4.95 0.65
C ASP A 89 26.08 5.17 1.96
N GLY A 90 25.13 4.29 2.27
CA GLY A 90 24.22 4.38 3.40
C GLY A 90 22.97 5.23 3.15
N THR A 91 22.84 5.86 1.96
CA THR A 91 21.67 6.67 1.62
C THR A 91 20.42 5.80 1.57
N GLN A 92 19.39 6.18 2.32
CA GLN A 92 18.09 5.52 2.28
C GLN A 92 17.11 6.26 1.38
N LYS A 93 16.38 5.51 0.55
CA LYS A 93 15.34 6.04 -0.33
C LYS A 93 14.08 5.21 -0.17
N VAL A 94 12.92 5.85 -0.31
CA VAL A 94 11.64 5.18 -0.56
C VAL A 94 11.16 5.50 -1.96
N MET A 95 11.15 4.50 -2.81
CA MET A 95 10.53 4.58 -4.13
C MET A 95 9.04 4.29 -4.01
N ASN A 96 8.24 5.19 -4.56
CA ASN A 96 6.80 5.10 -4.61
C ASN A 96 6.29 5.28 -6.05
N ILE A 97 5.38 4.41 -6.46
CA ILE A 97 4.74 4.49 -7.79
C ILE A 97 3.36 5.12 -7.68
N ALA A 98 3.14 6.31 -8.22
CA ALA A 98 1.84 6.99 -8.20
C ALA A 98 1.30 7.27 -9.61
N GLY A 99 -0.01 7.53 -9.71
CA GLY A 99 -0.66 7.92 -10.97
C GLY A 99 -0.81 9.43 -11.15
N SER A 100 -0.73 10.21 -10.07
CA SER A 100 -1.16 11.62 -10.03
C SER A 100 -0.02 12.65 -10.07
N SER A 101 1.22 12.27 -9.77
CA SER A 101 2.35 13.21 -9.58
C SER A 101 3.63 12.74 -10.28
N GLY A 102 3.49 12.05 -11.41
CA GLY A 102 4.57 11.29 -12.05
C GLY A 102 4.55 9.81 -11.64
N LEU A 103 5.08 8.93 -12.49
CA LEU A 103 5.02 7.49 -12.27
C LEU A 103 5.89 7.04 -11.09
N VAL A 104 7.05 7.66 -10.91
CA VAL A 104 8.02 7.31 -9.86
C VAL A 104 8.31 8.57 -9.04
N SER A 105 8.30 8.44 -7.72
CA SER A 105 8.72 9.48 -6.79
C SER A 105 9.61 8.87 -5.71
N PHE A 106 10.59 9.63 -5.26
CA PHE A 106 11.52 9.24 -4.21
C PHE A 106 11.32 10.12 -2.98
N PHE A 107 11.33 9.51 -1.80
CA PHE A 107 11.16 10.15 -0.50
C PHE A 107 12.23 9.65 0.47
N THR A 108 12.46 10.35 1.57
CA THR A 108 13.12 9.72 2.71
C THR A 108 12.18 8.72 3.39
N PRO A 109 12.70 7.74 4.16
CA PRO A 109 11.88 6.82 4.95
C PRO A 109 10.89 7.54 5.88
N GLU A 110 11.34 8.60 6.55
CA GLU A 110 10.57 9.35 7.53
C GLU A 110 9.43 10.11 6.86
N GLU A 111 9.71 10.78 5.73
CA GLU A 111 8.72 11.48 4.92
C GLU A 111 7.62 10.56 4.42
N TYR A 112 7.97 9.34 4.00
CA TYR A 112 6.99 8.42 3.43
C TYR A 112 6.13 7.73 4.50
N ILE A 113 6.78 7.18 5.54
CA ILE A 113 6.14 6.34 6.55
C ILE A 113 5.41 7.21 7.58
N PHE A 114 6.01 8.30 8.05
CA PHE A 114 5.45 9.13 9.12
C PHE A 114 4.89 10.47 8.63
N GLY A 115 5.30 10.93 7.44
CA GLY A 115 4.83 12.19 6.88
C GLY A 115 3.38 12.18 6.40
N THR A 116 2.69 13.30 6.60
CA THR A 116 1.33 13.56 6.09
C THR A 116 1.31 13.93 4.61
N ASN A 117 2.44 14.42 4.08
CA ASN A 117 2.58 14.88 2.70
C ASN A 117 2.90 13.75 1.70
N SER A 118 3.14 12.52 2.17
CA SER A 118 3.37 11.41 1.25
C SER A 118 2.09 11.10 0.47
N PRO A 119 2.15 10.60 -0.78
CA PRO A 119 0.96 10.31 -1.58
C PRO A 119 -0.01 9.29 -0.94
N GLN A 120 0.47 8.53 0.04
CA GLN A 120 -0.35 7.59 0.82
C GLN A 120 -0.71 8.11 2.21
N GLY A 121 -0.16 9.26 2.64
CA GLY A 121 -0.44 9.92 3.91
C GLY A 121 0.23 9.29 5.14
N GLY A 122 1.21 8.40 4.95
CA GLY A 122 1.92 7.76 6.06
C GLY A 122 1.01 7.00 7.04
N ILE A 123 1.53 6.75 8.24
CA ILE A 123 0.77 6.14 9.34
C ILE A 123 -0.32 7.06 9.91
N THR A 124 -0.36 8.34 9.54
CA THR A 124 -1.48 9.21 9.93
C THR A 124 -2.77 8.84 9.17
N HIS A 125 -2.65 8.24 7.97
CA HIS A 125 -3.80 7.88 7.14
C HIS A 125 -4.04 6.37 7.04
N ARG A 126 -2.97 5.56 7.04
CA ARG A 126 -3.05 4.15 6.62
C ARG A 126 -2.21 3.25 7.52
N ASP A 127 -2.76 2.08 7.82
CA ASP A 127 -1.95 0.96 8.32
C ASP A 127 -1.02 0.48 7.18
N MET A 128 0.22 0.14 7.53
CA MET A 128 1.19 -0.47 6.61
C MET A 128 1.72 -1.76 7.22
N VAL A 129 2.07 -2.73 6.38
CA VAL A 129 2.84 -3.89 6.79
C VAL A 129 3.97 -4.05 5.79
N SER A 130 5.19 -4.25 6.25
CA SER A 130 6.35 -4.38 5.38
C SER A 130 7.08 -5.71 5.58
N VAL A 131 7.85 -6.10 4.57
CA VAL A 131 8.84 -7.18 4.65
C VAL A 131 10.20 -6.57 4.38
N ARG A 132 11.08 -6.64 5.37
CA ARG A 132 12.48 -6.24 5.33
C ARG A 132 13.34 -7.44 4.96
N VAL A 133 14.30 -7.21 4.07
CA VAL A 133 15.39 -8.13 3.76
C VAL A 133 16.67 -7.43 4.19
N GLU A 134 17.31 -7.96 5.23
CA GLU A 134 18.35 -7.21 5.95
C GLU A 134 19.64 -7.11 5.15
N ASN A 135 20.11 -8.23 4.60
CA ASN A 135 21.37 -8.32 3.90
C ASN A 135 21.18 -8.89 2.49
N ILE A 136 21.46 -8.10 1.47
CA ILE A 136 21.65 -8.59 0.11
C ILE A 136 22.89 -7.96 -0.53
N PRO A 137 23.43 -8.54 -1.60
CA PRO A 137 24.56 -7.96 -2.29
C PRO A 137 24.27 -6.54 -2.78
N PRO A 138 25.14 -5.55 -2.55
CA PRO A 138 24.87 -4.16 -2.89
C PRO A 138 24.61 -3.91 -4.39
N GLU A 139 25.20 -4.74 -5.26
CA GLU A 139 24.95 -4.70 -6.70
C GLU A 139 23.48 -5.01 -7.05
N ALA A 140 22.79 -5.81 -6.23
CA ALA A 140 21.38 -6.14 -6.42
C ALA A 140 20.50 -4.92 -6.07
N VAL A 141 20.84 -4.19 -4.99
CA VAL A 141 20.17 -2.93 -4.64
C VAL A 141 20.41 -1.89 -5.72
N ARG A 142 21.65 -1.77 -6.22
CA ARG A 142 22.00 -0.83 -7.30
C ARG A 142 21.21 -1.13 -8.58
N ALA A 143 21.13 -2.40 -8.99
CA ALA A 143 20.36 -2.80 -10.17
C ALA A 143 18.87 -2.45 -10.06
N MET A 144 18.31 -2.50 -8.85
CA MET A 144 16.94 -2.06 -8.58
C MET A 144 16.80 -0.53 -8.60
N ASP A 145 17.72 0.22 -7.99
CA ASP A 145 17.72 1.69 -8.03
C ASP A 145 17.84 2.22 -9.46
N GLU A 146 18.80 1.69 -10.25
CA GLU A 146 18.96 2.01 -11.67
C GLU A 146 17.70 1.74 -12.48
N TYR A 147 17.00 0.62 -12.20
CA TYR A 147 15.72 0.32 -12.82
C TYR A 147 14.66 1.38 -12.53
N TYR A 148 14.54 1.84 -11.27
CA TYR A 148 13.55 2.87 -10.91
C TYR A 148 13.90 4.24 -11.46
N GLN A 149 15.18 4.61 -11.50
CA GLN A 149 15.65 5.84 -12.14
C GLN A 149 15.34 5.82 -13.65
N GLU A 150 15.64 4.71 -14.33
CA GLU A 150 15.32 4.55 -15.75
C GLU A 150 13.81 4.54 -16.00
N LEU A 151 13.02 3.95 -15.09
CA LEU A 151 11.56 4.00 -15.17
C LEU A 151 11.02 5.44 -15.06
N ALA A 152 11.61 6.28 -14.20
CA ALA A 152 11.27 7.70 -14.12
C ALA A 152 11.58 8.42 -15.46
N SER A 153 12.78 8.22 -16.00
CA SER A 153 13.20 8.72 -17.34
C SER A 153 12.26 8.25 -18.46
N GLN A 154 11.81 6.98 -18.42
CA GLN A 154 10.86 6.44 -19.40
C GLN A 154 9.45 7.03 -19.23
N ASN A 155 9.04 7.38 -18.01
CA ASN A 155 7.77 8.03 -17.78
C ASN A 155 7.74 9.45 -18.37
N GLU A 156 8.82 10.22 -18.18
CA GLU A 156 9.00 11.55 -18.78
C GLU A 156 8.95 11.49 -20.32
N LYS A 157 9.56 10.46 -20.91
CA LYS A 157 9.51 10.19 -22.35
C LYS A 157 8.17 9.62 -22.84
N GLY A 158 7.20 9.40 -21.93
CA GLY A 158 5.89 8.84 -22.25
C GLY A 158 5.88 7.35 -22.60
N LEU A 159 7.01 6.65 -22.39
CA LEU A 159 7.22 5.23 -22.70
C LEU A 159 6.76 4.28 -21.59
N ALA A 160 6.61 4.78 -20.37
CA ALA A 160 6.04 4.08 -19.22
C ALA A 160 4.84 4.84 -18.65
N LYS A 161 3.74 4.13 -18.37
CA LYS A 161 2.50 4.74 -17.86
C LYS A 161 1.85 3.92 -16.76
N PHE A 162 1.15 4.61 -15.86
CA PHE A 162 0.32 3.98 -14.85
C PHE A 162 -1.01 3.49 -15.45
N ASN A 163 -1.40 2.25 -15.15
CA ASN A 163 -2.72 1.73 -15.51
C ASN A 163 -3.13 0.56 -14.59
N ILE A 164 -4.30 0.67 -13.96
CA ILE A 164 -4.83 -0.34 -13.03
C ILE A 164 -5.62 -1.45 -13.76
N ILE A 165 -6.34 -1.13 -14.83
CA ILE A 165 -7.42 -1.97 -15.38
C ILE A 165 -7.00 -2.71 -16.66
N LEU A 166 -6.36 -2.02 -17.61
CA LEU A 166 -6.07 -2.52 -18.96
C LEU A 166 -4.60 -2.87 -19.19
N GLY A 167 -3.74 -2.72 -18.18
CA GLY A 167 -2.29 -2.99 -18.27
C GLY A 167 -1.94 -4.32 -18.95
N PRO A 168 -2.47 -5.47 -18.49
CA PRO A 168 -2.21 -6.78 -19.10
C PRO A 168 -2.59 -6.87 -20.58
N ILE A 169 -3.77 -6.36 -20.95
CA ILE A 169 -4.29 -6.43 -22.33
C ILE A 169 -3.45 -5.56 -23.25
N LEU A 170 -3.15 -4.32 -22.83
CA LEU A 170 -2.38 -3.38 -23.62
C LEU A 170 -0.92 -3.82 -23.78
N ASN A 171 -0.34 -4.47 -22.77
CA ASN A 171 0.99 -5.06 -22.86
C ASN A 171 1.01 -6.28 -23.80
N ALA A 172 -0.05 -7.10 -23.83
CA ALA A 172 -0.15 -8.23 -24.75
C ALA A 172 -0.22 -7.78 -26.23
N LEU A 173 -0.94 -6.69 -26.51
CA LEU A 173 -1.03 -6.11 -27.87
C LEU A 173 0.33 -5.61 -28.41
N ARG A 174 1.29 -5.32 -27.53
CA ARG A 174 2.67 -4.93 -27.91
C ARG A 174 3.43 -6.06 -28.61
N PHE A 175 3.05 -7.32 -28.42
CA PHE A 175 3.66 -8.44 -29.13
C PHE A 175 3.23 -8.54 -30.60
N ILE A 176 2.12 -7.89 -30.96
CA ILE A 176 1.52 -7.94 -32.30
C ILE A 176 1.75 -6.62 -33.06
N LEU A 177 1.96 -5.52 -32.33
CA LEU A 177 2.26 -4.21 -32.90
C LEU A 177 3.77 -3.96 -33.04
N PRO A 178 4.22 -3.03 -33.93
CA PRO A 178 5.63 -2.69 -34.08
C PRO A 178 6.27 -2.33 -32.74
N ARG A 179 7.48 -2.84 -32.46
CA ARG A 179 8.24 -2.52 -31.25
C ARG A 179 8.30 -0.98 -31.09
N ASN A 180 7.91 -0.49 -29.91
CA ASN A 180 7.86 0.93 -29.49
C ASN A 180 6.62 1.74 -29.90
N SER A 181 5.59 1.13 -30.51
CA SER A 181 4.32 1.82 -30.80
C SER A 181 3.45 2.10 -29.57
N LEU A 182 3.65 1.38 -28.47
CA LEU A 182 2.85 1.52 -27.24
C LEU A 182 3.73 1.57 -25.99
N ALA A 183 3.41 2.54 -25.14
CA ALA A 183 3.98 2.64 -23.79
C ALA A 183 3.65 1.40 -22.96
N VAL A 184 4.62 0.94 -22.16
CA VAL A 184 4.40 -0.13 -21.19
C VAL A 184 3.52 0.39 -20.07
N ARG A 185 2.54 -0.41 -19.66
CA ARG A 185 1.57 -0.04 -18.65
C ARG A 185 1.59 -0.99 -17.47
N GLY A 186 1.59 -0.44 -16.26
CA GLY A 186 1.53 -1.19 -15.02
C GLY A 186 0.91 -0.37 -13.90
N ASN A 187 0.45 -1.04 -12.85
CA ASN A 187 0.04 -0.38 -11.61
C ASN A 187 1.21 -0.29 -10.62
N CYS A 188 0.96 0.20 -9.41
CA CYS A 188 2.01 0.37 -8.39
C CYS A 188 2.74 -0.95 -8.07
N ALA A 189 2.01 -2.04 -7.90
CA ALA A 189 2.56 -3.36 -7.64
C ALA A 189 3.40 -3.89 -8.81
N TYR A 190 2.95 -3.73 -10.06
CA TYR A 190 3.71 -4.22 -11.22
C TYR A 190 5.07 -3.55 -11.34
N TRP A 191 5.10 -2.22 -11.24
CA TRP A 191 6.34 -1.47 -11.34
C TRP A 191 7.25 -1.71 -10.13
N THR A 192 6.67 -1.78 -8.93
CA THR A 192 7.40 -2.15 -7.71
C THR A 192 8.05 -3.52 -7.83
N SER A 193 7.27 -4.56 -8.14
CA SER A 193 7.79 -5.93 -8.28
C SER A 193 8.76 -6.09 -9.44
N SER A 194 8.68 -5.27 -10.48
CA SER A 194 9.68 -5.27 -11.57
C SER A 194 11.07 -4.84 -11.10
N GLY A 195 11.16 -3.88 -10.18
CA GLY A 195 12.44 -3.49 -9.57
C GLY A 195 12.92 -4.52 -8.55
N LEU A 196 12.03 -5.06 -7.72
CA LEU A 196 12.37 -6.15 -6.80
C LEU A 196 12.88 -7.41 -7.54
N GLU A 197 12.36 -7.68 -8.74
CA GLU A 197 12.86 -8.76 -9.61
C GLU A 197 14.29 -8.49 -10.08
N LYS A 198 14.68 -7.22 -10.28
CA LYS A 198 16.07 -6.84 -10.59
C LYS A 198 17.02 -7.09 -9.42
N ALA A 199 16.55 -6.87 -8.19
CA ALA A 199 17.30 -7.23 -6.98
C ALA A 199 17.25 -8.75 -6.67
N GLY A 200 16.49 -9.55 -7.43
CA GLY A 200 16.33 -10.97 -7.18
C GLY A 200 15.55 -11.31 -5.89
N ILE A 201 14.78 -10.36 -5.34
CA ILE A 201 14.03 -10.51 -4.08
C ILE A 201 12.65 -11.15 -4.28
N VAL A 202 12.14 -11.15 -5.51
CA VAL A 202 10.87 -11.79 -5.88
C VAL A 202 11.09 -12.77 -7.01
N THR A 203 10.30 -13.85 -7.04
CA THR A 203 10.39 -14.89 -8.07
C THR A 203 9.68 -14.48 -9.36
N GLY A 204 8.83 -13.46 -9.30
CA GLY A 204 8.25 -12.83 -10.47
C GLY A 204 7.44 -11.57 -10.19
N ARG A 205 7.11 -10.87 -11.26
CA ARG A 205 6.29 -9.66 -11.23
C ARG A 205 4.85 -9.97 -10.84
N SER A 206 4.26 -9.08 -10.06
CA SER A 206 2.87 -9.16 -9.62
C SER A 206 2.18 -7.81 -9.75
N MET A 207 0.91 -7.82 -10.15
CA MET A 207 0.04 -6.65 -10.11
C MET A 207 -0.68 -6.47 -8.77
N TRP A 208 -0.43 -7.35 -7.80
CA TRP A 208 -1.16 -7.38 -6.54
C TRP A 208 -0.19 -7.18 -5.38
N PRO A 209 -0.30 -6.07 -4.63
CA PRO A 209 0.62 -5.73 -3.55
C PRO A 209 0.82 -6.87 -2.54
N LYS A 210 -0.27 -7.42 -1.99
CA LYS A 210 -0.19 -8.52 -1.03
C LYS A 210 0.44 -9.80 -1.62
N SER A 211 0.36 -10.03 -2.93
CA SER A 211 1.07 -11.16 -3.55
C SER A 211 2.59 -10.95 -3.57
N ILE A 212 3.08 -9.70 -3.64
CA ILE A 212 4.52 -9.38 -3.54
C ILE A 212 5.01 -9.67 -2.12
N PHE A 213 4.29 -9.18 -1.10
CA PHE A 213 4.56 -9.48 0.31
C PHE A 213 4.75 -10.98 0.53
N ILE A 214 3.80 -11.78 0.03
CA ILE A 214 3.80 -13.24 0.17
C ILE A 214 4.97 -13.88 -0.55
N ASP A 215 5.33 -13.40 -1.75
CA ASP A 215 6.45 -13.96 -2.54
C ASP A 215 7.79 -13.75 -1.81
N ILE A 216 8.03 -12.55 -1.28
CA ILE A 216 9.26 -12.26 -0.51
C ILE A 216 9.32 -13.13 0.74
N LEU A 217 8.22 -13.20 1.50
CA LEU A 217 8.18 -13.90 2.77
C LEU A 217 8.30 -15.42 2.62
N GLU A 218 7.54 -16.03 1.72
CA GLU A 218 7.43 -17.49 1.63
C GLU A 218 8.48 -18.12 0.70
N ASN A 219 9.11 -17.33 -0.18
CA ASN A 219 10.17 -17.80 -1.09
C ASN A 219 11.56 -17.21 -0.73
N ALA A 220 11.78 -16.79 0.52
CA ALA A 220 13.05 -16.18 0.94
C ALA A 220 14.27 -17.08 0.62
N GLU A 221 14.13 -18.40 0.80
CA GLU A 221 15.18 -19.40 0.51
C GLU A 221 15.51 -19.56 -0.99
N HIS A 222 14.67 -19.03 -1.87
CA HIS A 222 14.81 -19.16 -3.34
C HIS A 222 15.09 -17.82 -4.04
N THR A 223 15.34 -16.77 -3.25
CA THR A 223 15.61 -15.41 -3.71
C THR A 223 16.95 -14.94 -3.18
N ALA A 224 17.34 -13.71 -3.51
CA ALA A 224 18.56 -13.10 -2.97
C ALA A 224 18.51 -12.89 -1.44
N ALA A 225 17.34 -13.06 -0.79
CA ALA A 225 17.25 -13.10 0.66
C ALA A 225 17.95 -14.33 1.26
N ALA A 226 18.03 -15.44 0.51
CA ALA A 226 18.69 -16.72 0.81
C ALA A 226 18.20 -17.50 2.05
N SER A 227 17.60 -16.85 3.05
CA SER A 227 17.06 -17.47 4.26
C SER A 227 15.89 -16.66 4.82
N HIS A 228 14.98 -17.34 5.50
CA HIS A 228 13.91 -16.71 6.29
C HIS A 228 14.47 -15.92 7.49
N ASP A 229 15.66 -16.27 8.01
CA ASP A 229 16.31 -15.54 9.11
C ASP A 229 16.79 -14.14 8.70
N ASN A 230 16.93 -13.91 7.39
CA ASN A 230 17.31 -12.62 6.80
C ASN A 230 16.08 -11.74 6.51
N VAL A 231 14.89 -12.18 6.93
CA VAL A 231 13.61 -11.55 6.61
C VAL A 231 12.86 -11.19 7.89
N HIS A 232 12.50 -9.92 8.02
CA HIS A 232 11.68 -9.43 9.14
C HIS A 232 10.44 -8.72 8.63
N VAL A 233 9.32 -8.92 9.33
CA VAL A 233 8.05 -8.25 9.01
C VAL A 233 7.82 -7.16 10.04
N VAL A 234 7.48 -5.96 9.59
CA VAL A 234 7.15 -4.83 10.49
C VAL A 234 5.74 -4.36 10.20
N SER A 235 4.91 -4.26 11.24
CA SER A 235 3.58 -3.64 11.12
C SER A 235 3.65 -2.20 11.60
N TYR A 236 3.25 -1.25 10.76
CA TYR A 236 3.09 0.15 11.15
C TYR A 236 1.60 0.44 11.28
N ARG A 237 1.12 0.52 12.51
CA ARG A 237 -0.28 0.80 12.81
C ARG A 237 -0.58 2.28 12.59
N ARG A 238 -1.74 2.55 12.01
CA ARG A 238 -2.24 3.91 11.83
C ARG A 238 -2.34 4.60 13.19
N ASP A 239 -1.84 5.82 13.28
CA ASP A 239 -2.18 6.69 14.39
C ASP A 239 -3.69 6.98 14.38
N ARG A 240 -4.36 6.58 15.46
CA ARG A 240 -5.80 6.72 15.61
C ARG A 240 -6.19 8.15 16.00
N ALA A 241 -5.27 8.94 16.56
CA ALA A 241 -5.50 10.34 16.91
C ALA A 241 -5.49 11.26 15.68
N ALA A 242 -4.74 10.89 14.64
CA ALA A 242 -4.73 11.63 13.38
C ALA A 242 -6.09 11.65 12.65
N THR A 243 -6.51 12.87 12.29
CA THR A 243 -7.61 13.12 11.36
C THR A 243 -7.18 12.72 9.95
N ARG A 244 -8.01 11.89 9.28
CA ARG A 244 -7.75 11.50 7.90
C ARG A 244 -8.26 12.56 6.94
N SER A 245 -7.47 12.89 5.92
CA SER A 245 -7.95 13.69 4.78
C SER A 245 -8.90 12.93 3.85
N TYR A 246 -8.94 11.59 3.94
CA TYR A 246 -9.82 10.74 3.13
C TYR A 246 -10.14 9.40 3.82
N GLY A 247 -11.24 8.78 3.38
CA GLY A 247 -11.71 7.51 3.92
C GLY A 247 -12.27 7.65 5.34
N ILE A 248 -12.67 6.52 5.91
CA ILE A 248 -13.25 6.45 7.25
C ILE A 248 -12.53 5.44 8.12
N ASP A 249 -12.69 5.57 9.43
CA ASP A 249 -12.04 4.68 10.40
C ASP A 249 -12.73 3.32 10.52
N ALA A 250 -12.59 2.47 9.52
CA ALA A 250 -13.07 1.09 9.52
C ALA A 250 -11.98 0.14 9.02
N GLN A 251 -12.01 -1.11 9.48
CA GLN A 251 -11.07 -2.17 9.09
C GLN A 251 -11.31 -2.60 7.63
N PRO A 252 -10.39 -2.30 6.71
CA PRO A 252 -10.61 -2.57 5.30
C PRO A 252 -10.52 -4.08 5.01
N ILE A 253 -11.45 -4.58 4.20
CA ILE A 253 -11.29 -5.90 3.58
C ILE A 253 -10.16 -5.83 2.54
N SER A 254 -9.14 -6.69 2.68
CA SER A 254 -8.00 -6.71 1.77
C SER A 254 -7.73 -8.10 1.17
N GLY A 255 -7.89 -8.20 -0.14
CA GLY A 255 -7.66 -9.44 -0.90
C GLY A 255 -6.21 -9.60 -1.36
N VAL A 256 -5.79 -10.84 -1.61
CA VAL A 256 -4.47 -11.15 -2.20
C VAL A 256 -4.44 -10.84 -3.70
N ALA A 257 -5.50 -11.21 -4.42
CA ALA A 257 -5.73 -10.97 -5.84
C ALA A 257 -7.21 -11.27 -6.17
N PRO A 258 -7.76 -10.82 -7.32
CA PRO A 258 -9.12 -11.16 -7.74
C PRO A 258 -9.33 -12.67 -7.80
N PHE A 259 -10.50 -13.12 -7.32
CA PHE A 259 -10.91 -14.52 -7.38
C PHE A 259 -9.97 -15.52 -6.68
N GLN A 260 -9.19 -15.05 -5.71
CA GLN A 260 -8.32 -15.88 -4.87
C GLN A 260 -8.75 -15.87 -3.39
N PRO A 261 -9.99 -16.27 -3.05
CA PRO A 261 -10.48 -16.27 -1.67
C PRO A 261 -9.67 -17.18 -0.74
N ILE A 262 -9.19 -18.32 -1.23
CA ILE A 262 -8.40 -19.26 -0.42
C ILE A 262 -7.09 -18.60 0.01
N ARG A 263 -6.31 -18.04 -0.93
CA ARG A 263 -5.10 -17.28 -0.58
C ARG A 263 -5.43 -16.10 0.34
N SER A 264 -6.51 -15.37 0.05
CA SER A 264 -6.94 -14.24 0.89
C SER A 264 -7.28 -14.66 2.32
N PHE A 265 -7.79 -15.88 2.53
CA PHE A 265 -8.03 -16.45 3.85
C PHE A 265 -6.73 -16.75 4.60
N PHE A 266 -5.72 -17.34 3.96
CA PHE A 266 -4.43 -17.64 4.63
C PHE A 266 -3.61 -16.40 4.97
N TYR A 267 -3.85 -15.29 4.28
CA TYR A 267 -3.15 -14.01 4.44
C TYR A 267 -4.11 -12.87 4.80
N PHE A 268 -5.17 -13.19 5.54
CA PHE A 268 -6.17 -12.20 5.95
C PHE A 268 -5.57 -11.18 6.92
N ASN A 269 -4.78 -11.67 7.89
CA ASN A 269 -4.06 -10.88 8.86
C ASN A 269 -2.55 -10.96 8.56
N LEU A 270 -1.98 -9.89 8.01
CA LEU A 270 -0.52 -9.85 7.77
C LEU A 270 0.26 -9.43 9.02
N GLU A 271 -0.37 -8.73 9.95
CA GLU A 271 0.28 -8.33 11.21
C GLU A 271 0.63 -9.54 12.07
N SER A 272 -0.06 -10.68 11.92
CA SER A 272 0.31 -11.92 12.61
C SER A 272 1.70 -12.44 12.22
N PHE A 273 2.31 -11.95 11.14
CA PHE A 273 3.68 -12.29 10.76
C PHE A 273 4.71 -11.29 11.33
N ALA A 274 4.26 -10.18 11.93
CA ALA A 274 5.11 -9.07 12.33
C ALA A 274 6.05 -9.46 13.47
N HIS A 275 7.34 -9.17 13.28
CA HIS A 275 8.40 -9.29 14.27
C HIS A 275 8.42 -8.06 15.18
N ALA A 276 8.10 -6.90 14.62
CA ALA A 276 7.93 -5.65 15.35
C ALA A 276 6.66 -4.92 14.92
N ILE A 277 6.04 -4.23 15.86
CA ILE A 277 4.87 -3.39 15.65
C ILE A 277 5.24 -1.97 16.06
N VAL A 278 5.09 -1.04 15.13
CA VAL A 278 5.19 0.40 15.37
C VAL A 278 3.79 0.95 15.55
N SER A 279 3.53 1.65 16.66
CA SER A 279 2.22 2.26 16.91
C SER A 279 2.34 3.52 17.74
N VAL A 280 1.35 4.40 17.65
CA VAL A 280 1.26 5.60 18.47
C VAL A 280 0.25 5.34 19.59
N PRO A 281 0.66 5.29 20.87
CA PRO A 281 -0.25 5.10 21.98
C PRO A 281 -1.31 6.20 22.05
N LEU A 282 -2.49 5.86 22.56
CA LEU A 282 -3.57 6.85 22.73
C LEU A 282 -3.13 7.97 23.67
N GLY A 283 -3.26 9.23 23.21
CA GLY A 283 -2.82 10.41 23.97
C GLY A 283 -1.32 10.70 23.86
N SER A 284 -0.58 9.95 23.06
CA SER A 284 0.82 10.22 22.71
C SER A 284 0.93 10.84 21.31
N ALA A 285 2.06 11.52 21.07
CA ALA A 285 2.52 11.92 19.74
C ALA A 285 3.78 11.16 19.30
N THR A 286 4.35 10.34 20.19
CA THR A 286 5.58 9.59 19.94
C THR A 286 5.24 8.15 19.54
N PRO A 287 5.68 7.68 18.35
CA PRO A 287 5.57 6.28 17.99
C PRO A 287 6.46 5.40 18.87
N GLU A 288 5.94 4.24 19.25
CA GLU A 288 6.63 3.21 20.02
C GLU A 288 6.82 1.94 19.19
N VAL A 289 7.90 1.22 19.46
CA VAL A 289 8.23 -0.06 18.84
C VAL A 289 8.04 -1.18 19.86
N GLN A 290 7.21 -2.15 19.53
CA GLN A 290 6.96 -3.34 20.33
C GLN A 290 7.40 -4.59 19.56
N LEU A 291 8.16 -5.48 20.20
CA LEU A 291 8.45 -6.80 19.65
C LEU A 291 7.27 -7.74 19.83
N THR A 292 7.05 -8.60 18.84
CA THR A 292 6.09 -9.69 18.92
C THR A 292 6.82 -10.97 19.33
N ASP A 293 6.24 -11.70 20.27
CA ASP A 293 6.76 -13.00 20.71
C ASP A 293 6.81 -14.00 19.55
N ASP A 294 7.95 -14.68 19.42
CA ASP A 294 8.24 -15.61 18.33
C ASP A 294 7.23 -16.77 18.19
N ASP A 295 6.60 -17.15 19.30
CA ASP A 295 5.60 -18.23 19.37
C ASP A 295 4.22 -17.79 18.89
N ASP A 296 3.91 -16.50 18.99
CA ASP A 296 2.63 -15.92 18.55
C ASP A 296 2.62 -15.57 17.06
N ARG A 297 3.81 -15.53 16.43
CA ARG A 297 3.94 -15.20 15.01
C ARG A 297 3.56 -16.36 14.10
N ALA A 298 2.77 -16.05 13.08
CA ALA A 298 2.64 -16.90 11.91
C ALA A 298 4.00 -17.04 11.22
N LYS A 299 4.46 -18.29 11.04
CA LYS A 299 5.71 -18.62 10.33
C LYS A 299 5.40 -19.11 8.92
N PRO A 300 6.30 -18.93 7.93
CA PRO A 300 6.19 -19.58 6.63
C PRO A 300 5.87 -21.07 6.78
N SER A 301 5.05 -21.63 5.88
CA SER A 301 4.66 -23.04 6.02
C SER A 301 4.43 -23.74 4.69
N THR A 302 4.69 -25.06 4.68
CA THR A 302 4.46 -25.90 3.50
C THR A 302 3.02 -25.82 3.00
N LEU A 303 2.04 -25.73 3.91
CA LEU A 303 0.63 -25.58 3.54
C LEU A 303 0.38 -24.26 2.80
N ARG A 304 0.94 -23.16 3.30
CA ARG A 304 0.86 -21.84 2.65
C ARG A 304 1.55 -21.85 1.29
N ASN A 305 2.68 -22.54 1.15
CA ASN A 305 3.37 -22.74 -0.12
C ASN A 305 2.52 -23.52 -1.15
N VAL A 306 1.81 -24.57 -0.72
CA VAL A 306 0.84 -25.27 -1.59
C VAL A 306 -0.27 -24.33 -2.05
N VAL A 307 -0.82 -23.53 -1.13
CA VAL A 307 -1.88 -22.55 -1.43
C VAL A 307 -1.40 -21.43 -2.37
N ASN A 308 -0.11 -21.11 -2.35
CA ASN A 308 0.52 -20.16 -3.26
C ASN A 308 0.93 -20.75 -4.62
N SER A 309 0.87 -22.08 -4.78
CA SER A 309 1.25 -22.71 -6.04
C SER A 309 0.34 -22.25 -7.19
N ARG A 310 0.91 -22.15 -8.40
CA ARG A 310 0.17 -21.75 -9.61
C ARG A 310 -1.08 -22.61 -9.85
N PRO A 311 -1.05 -23.95 -9.70
CA PRO A 311 -2.24 -24.79 -9.89
C PRO A 311 -3.38 -24.42 -8.93
N VAL A 312 -3.08 -24.19 -7.64
CA VAL A 312 -4.10 -23.82 -6.64
C VAL A 312 -4.65 -22.42 -6.91
N ALA A 313 -3.79 -21.47 -7.29
CA ALA A 313 -4.23 -20.13 -7.67
C ALA A 313 -5.19 -20.16 -8.88
N ILE A 314 -4.86 -20.94 -9.92
CA ILE A 314 -5.71 -21.11 -11.12
C ILE A 314 -7.03 -21.79 -10.74
N ALA A 315 -6.98 -22.87 -9.96
CA ALA A 315 -8.18 -23.57 -9.50
C ALA A 315 -9.10 -22.63 -8.70
N SER A 316 -8.54 -21.84 -7.79
CA SER A 316 -9.30 -20.85 -7.01
C SER A 316 -10.01 -19.82 -7.90
N VAL A 317 -9.36 -19.34 -8.97
CA VAL A 317 -9.97 -18.42 -9.93
C VAL A 317 -11.13 -19.08 -10.67
N ILE A 318 -10.90 -20.28 -11.22
CA ILE A 318 -11.93 -21.03 -11.97
C ILE A 318 -13.14 -21.33 -11.08
N SER A 319 -12.93 -21.84 -9.87
CA SER A 319 -14.00 -22.15 -8.92
C SER A 319 -14.81 -20.89 -8.55
N SER A 320 -14.14 -19.76 -8.32
CA SER A 320 -14.81 -18.49 -8.03
C SER A 320 -15.68 -18.02 -9.21
N LEU A 321 -15.19 -18.13 -10.43
CA LEU A 321 -15.95 -17.76 -11.63
C LEU A 321 -17.17 -18.67 -11.85
N ILE A 322 -17.03 -19.98 -11.60
CA ILE A 322 -18.14 -20.94 -11.66
C ILE A 322 -19.22 -20.56 -10.63
N LEU A 323 -18.83 -20.27 -9.39
CA LEU A 323 -19.75 -19.88 -8.32
C LEU A 323 -20.48 -18.56 -8.65
N ILE A 324 -19.76 -17.55 -9.14
CA ILE A 324 -20.37 -16.28 -9.56
C ILE A 324 -21.38 -16.52 -10.69
N ARG A 325 -21.02 -17.32 -11.71
CA ARG A 325 -21.93 -17.66 -12.80
C ARG A 325 -23.18 -18.39 -12.30
N TYR A 326 -23.01 -19.30 -11.34
CA TYR A 326 -24.12 -20.02 -10.71
C TYR A 326 -25.04 -19.07 -9.91
N ALA A 327 -24.48 -18.20 -9.08
CA ALA A 327 -25.23 -17.21 -8.31
C ALA A 327 -26.00 -16.23 -9.20
N LEU A 328 -25.35 -15.71 -10.26
CA LEU A 328 -25.99 -14.82 -11.24
C LEU A 328 -27.14 -15.50 -12.00
N ARG A 329 -27.05 -16.81 -12.26
CA ARG A 329 -28.17 -17.57 -12.84
C ARG A 329 -29.34 -17.67 -11.87
N ARG A 330 -29.07 -17.86 -10.58
CA ARG A 330 -30.10 -18.00 -9.55
C ARG A 330 -30.84 -16.69 -9.25
N LEU A 331 -30.19 -15.55 -9.45
CA LEU A 331 -30.77 -14.21 -9.29
C LEU A 331 -31.60 -13.73 -10.50
N ARG A 332 -31.61 -14.49 -11.60
CA ARG A 332 -32.42 -14.19 -12.81
C ARG A 332 -33.77 -14.91 -12.82
N PHE A 333 -34.11 -15.60 -11.73
CA PHE A 333 -35.40 -16.21 -11.45
C PHE A 333 -35.96 -15.61 -10.17
#